data_AF-A0A6V7J3E6-F1
#
_entry.id   AF-A0A6V7J3E6-F1
#
_cell.length_a   1.000
_cell.length_b   1.000
_cell.length_c   1.000
_cell.angle_alpha   90.00
_cell.angle_beta   90.00
_cell.angle_gamma   90.00
#
_symmetry.space_group_name_H-M   'P 1'
#
loop_
_entity.id
_entity.type
_entity.pdbx_description
1 polymer ?
#
loop_
_entity_poly.entity_id
_entity_poly.type
_entity_poly.pdbx_seq_one_letter_code
_entity_poly.pdbx_strand_id
1 'polypeptide(L)'
;MDFRADTVILLKRSLQKLDMDLLLMKKTQWWNHMARFFILESLDVDCSSFSGISNITRNLNIINFVYMCVDRANHVELYTSNPITDYAPQPWQKMNNSQNNVYRHSTYPS
;
A
#
# COMPACT_ATOMS: atom_id res chain seq x y z
N MET A 1 -8.85 3.63 -28.13
CA MET A 1 -8.48 4.55 -27.04
C MET A 1 -7.96 3.67 -25.93
N ASP A 2 -6.65 3.65 -25.71
CA ASP A 2 -6.02 2.79 -24.69
C ASP A 2 -6.16 3.46 -23.32
N PHE A 3 -7.29 3.24 -22.67
CA PHE A 3 -7.52 3.72 -21.31
C PHE A 3 -6.81 2.82 -20.30
N ARG A 4 -5.88 3.40 -19.54
CA ARG A 4 -5.20 2.77 -18.41
C ARG A 4 -5.58 3.52 -17.14
N ALA A 5 -5.70 2.82 -16.02
CA ALA A 5 -6.01 3.48 -14.76
C ALA A 5 -4.79 4.30 -14.29
N ASP A 6 -5.01 5.55 -13.89
CA ASP A 6 -3.98 6.37 -13.22
C ASP A 6 -4.03 6.23 -11.70
N THR A 7 -5.19 5.85 -11.17
CA THR A 7 -5.44 5.62 -9.75
C THR A 7 -6.32 4.39 -9.58
N VAL A 8 -5.99 3.55 -8.59
CA VAL A 8 -6.72 2.34 -8.23
C VAL A 8 -6.96 2.37 -6.72
N ILE A 9 -8.20 2.15 -6.30
CA ILE A 9 -8.57 2.06 -4.88
C ILE A 9 -9.08 0.65 -4.61
N LEU A 10 -8.51 -0.02 -3.61
CA LEU A 10 -8.82 -1.40 -3.24
C LEU A 10 -9.22 -1.47 -1.78
N LEU A 11 -10.37 -2.09 -1.51
CA LEU A 11 -10.77 -2.45 -0.16
C LEU A 11 -10.19 -3.83 0.17
N LYS A 12 -9.19 -3.89 1.04
CA LYS A 12 -8.57 -5.14 1.47
C LYS A 12 -9.47 -5.82 2.51
N ARG A 13 -10.05 -6.95 2.11
CA ARG A 13 -10.81 -7.86 3.00
C ARG A 13 -9.93 -8.92 3.65
N SER A 14 -8.95 -9.42 2.90
CA SER A 14 -7.90 -10.34 3.34
C SER A 14 -6.71 -10.21 2.39
N LEU A 15 -5.52 -10.64 2.82
CA LEU A 15 -4.34 -10.66 1.94
C LEU A 15 -4.56 -11.53 0.71
N GLN A 16 -5.20 -12.69 0.88
CA GLN A 16 -5.49 -13.61 -0.22
C GLN A 16 -6.44 -12.98 -1.26
N LYS A 17 -7.48 -12.27 -0.79
CA LYS A 17 -8.43 -11.62 -1.70
C LYS A 17 -7.78 -10.46 -2.44
N LEU A 18 -6.97 -9.66 -1.75
CA LEU A 18 -6.20 -8.58 -2.37
C LEU A 18 -5.27 -9.09 -3.48
N ASP A 19 -4.52 -10.16 -3.22
CA ASP A 19 -3.64 -10.78 -4.21
C ASP A 19 -4.41 -11.27 -5.44
N MET A 20 -5.53 -11.98 -5.22
CA MET A 20 -6.41 -12.42 -6.30
C MET A 20 -6.97 -11.25 -7.13
N ASP A 21 -7.43 -10.18 -6.48
CA ASP A 21 -8.02 -9.02 -7.15
C ASP A 21 -6.98 -8.29 -8.00
N LEU A 22 -5.76 -8.12 -7.48
CA LEU A 22 -4.65 -7.53 -8.23
C LEU A 22 -4.20 -8.42 -9.41
N LEU A 23 -4.13 -9.74 -9.22
CA LEU A 23 -3.80 -10.69 -10.29
C LEU A 23 -4.86 -10.70 -11.39
N LEU A 24 -6.14 -10.57 -11.04
CA LEU A 24 -7.23 -10.45 -12.01
C LEU A 24 -7.11 -9.13 -12.77
N MET A 25 -6.92 -8.02 -12.07
CA MET A 25 -6.76 -6.70 -12.69
C MET A 25 -5.55 -6.65 -13.62
N LYS A 26 -4.45 -7.34 -13.30
CA LYS A 26 -3.26 -7.46 -14.15
C LYS A 26 -3.55 -8.10 -15.52
N LYS A 27 -4.62 -8.89 -15.63
CA LYS A 27 -5.07 -9.50 -16.91
C LYS A 27 -5.96 -8.57 -17.73
N THR A 28 -6.36 -7.42 -17.18
CA THR A 28 -7.23 -6.45 -17.86
C THR A 28 -6.41 -5.37 -18.57
N GLN A 29 -7.03 -4.71 -19.55
CA GLN A 29 -6.44 -3.55 -20.22
C GLN A 29 -6.18 -2.35 -19.29
N TRP A 30 -6.82 -2.33 -18.10
CA TRP A 30 -6.67 -1.25 -17.13
C TRP A 30 -5.40 -1.34 -16.30
N TRP A 31 -4.69 -2.48 -16.36
CA TRP A 31 -3.46 -2.67 -15.60
C TRP A 31 -2.41 -1.63 -15.96
N ASN A 32 -1.98 -0.90 -14.93
CA ASN A 32 -0.92 0.08 -15.03
C ASN A 32 -0.04 -0.01 -13.79
N HIS A 33 1.14 -0.58 -13.95
CA HIS A 33 2.12 -0.73 -12.86
C HIS A 33 2.62 0.63 -12.33
N MET A 34 2.43 1.71 -13.10
CA MET A 34 2.77 3.09 -12.70
C MET A 34 1.60 3.82 -12.02
N ALA A 35 0.40 3.24 -12.00
CA ALA A 35 -0.76 3.83 -11.33
C ALA A 35 -0.51 4.01 -9.83
N ARG A 36 -1.28 4.90 -9.20
CA ARG A 36 -1.29 5.05 -7.74
C ARG A 36 -2.30 4.09 -7.12
N PHE A 37 -1.83 3.21 -6.25
CA PHE A 37 -2.67 2.21 -5.59
C PHE A 37 -2.95 2.63 -4.14
N PHE A 38 -4.22 2.83 -3.81
CA PHE A 38 -4.66 3.05 -2.44
C PHE A 38 -5.31 1.76 -1.93
N ILE A 39 -4.70 1.14 -0.92
CA ILE A 39 -5.18 -0.11 -0.33
C ILE A 39 -5.71 0.24 1.05
N LEU A 40 -7.02 0.05 1.24
CA LEU A 40 -7.71 0.45 2.47
C LEU A 40 -8.03 -0.80 3.29
N GLU A 41 -7.61 -0.81 4.55
CA GLU A 41 -8.01 -1.83 5.51
C GLU A 41 -9.52 -1.74 5.78
N SER A 42 -10.20 -2.88 5.81
CA SER A 42 -11.66 -2.91 6.05
C SER A 42 -12.05 -3.47 7.41
N LEU A 43 -11.20 -4.29 8.04
CA LEU A 43 -11.58 -5.07 9.23
C LEU A 43 -10.55 -5.08 10.36
N ASP A 44 -9.26 -4.91 10.08
CA ASP A 44 -8.21 -5.03 11.09
C ASP A 44 -7.90 -3.69 11.80
N VAL A 45 -7.72 -3.74 13.13
CA VAL A 45 -7.44 -2.58 14.00
C VAL A 45 -6.00 -2.60 14.55
N ASP A 46 -5.03 -3.03 13.74
CA ASP A 46 -3.62 -3.02 14.18
C ASP A 46 -2.57 -2.88 13.07
N CYS A 47 -2.99 -2.56 11.84
CA CYS A 47 -2.09 -2.33 10.70
C CYS A 47 -1.09 -3.48 10.39
N SER A 48 -1.29 -4.67 10.96
CA SER A 48 -0.37 -5.81 10.86
C SER A 48 -0.22 -6.34 9.43
N SER A 49 -1.19 -6.06 8.56
CA SER A 49 -1.21 -6.54 7.18
C SER A 49 -0.22 -5.83 6.25
N PHE A 50 0.41 -4.72 6.68
CA PHE A 50 1.31 -3.97 5.82
C PHE A 50 2.44 -4.84 5.22
N SER A 51 3.05 -5.73 6.02
CA SER A 51 4.13 -6.60 5.53
C SER A 51 3.66 -7.52 4.40
N GLY A 52 2.48 -8.12 4.54
CA GLY A 52 1.87 -8.95 3.50
C GLY A 52 1.52 -8.15 2.24
N ILE A 53 0.96 -6.95 2.41
CA ILE A 53 0.64 -6.04 1.31
C ILE A 53 1.91 -5.63 0.57
N SER A 54 2.96 -5.24 1.28
CA SER A 54 4.26 -4.88 0.71
C SER A 54 4.88 -6.03 -0.09
N ASN A 55 4.66 -7.28 0.32
CA ASN A 55 5.15 -8.43 -0.43
C ASN A 55 4.34 -8.64 -1.73
N ILE A 56 3.01 -8.55 -1.65
CA ILE A 56 2.11 -8.67 -2.81
C ILE A 56 2.43 -7.57 -3.84
N THR A 57 2.50 -6.31 -3.42
CA THR A 57 2.77 -5.18 -4.34
C THR A 57 4.13 -5.32 -5.00
N ARG A 58 5.16 -5.74 -4.24
CA ARG A 58 6.49 -6.03 -4.78
C ARG A 58 6.47 -7.13 -5.83
N ASN A 59 5.83 -8.27 -5.55
CA ASN A 59 5.74 -9.39 -6.50
C ASN A 59 5.02 -9.03 -7.81
N LEU A 60 4.17 -7.99 -7.76
CA LEU A 60 3.43 -7.48 -8.91
C LEU A 60 4.09 -6.25 -9.56
N ASN A 61 5.27 -5.84 -9.10
CA ASN A 61 5.97 -4.63 -9.56
C ASN A 61 5.13 -3.34 -9.41
N ILE A 62 4.31 -3.27 -8.36
CA ILE A 62 3.57 -2.05 -8.00
C ILE A 62 4.47 -1.21 -7.09
N ILE A 63 4.95 -0.09 -7.60
CA ILE A 63 5.88 0.79 -6.89
C ILE A 63 5.12 1.88 -6.12
N ASN A 64 4.05 2.41 -6.71
CA ASN A 64 3.29 3.54 -6.18
C ASN A 64 2.08 3.06 -5.40
N PHE A 65 2.25 2.69 -4.13
CA PHE A 65 1.12 2.33 -3.28
C PHE A 65 1.14 3.05 -1.92
N VAL A 66 -0.05 3.25 -1.37
CA VAL A 66 -0.28 3.66 0.01
C VAL A 66 -1.28 2.68 0.62
N TYR A 67 -0.89 2.07 1.74
CA TYR A 67 -1.79 1.30 2.58
C TYR A 67 -2.31 2.19 3.72
N MET A 68 -3.62 2.21 3.90
CA MET A 68 -4.28 2.95 4.98
C MET A 68 -4.95 1.95 5.93
N CYS A 69 -4.75 2.13 7.22
CA CYS A 69 -5.34 1.31 8.26
C CYS A 69 -5.62 2.14 9.51
N VAL A 70 -6.29 1.52 10.46
CA VAL A 70 -6.53 2.08 11.79
C VAL A 70 -5.71 1.27 12.79
N ASP A 71 -4.92 1.95 13.62
CA ASP A 71 -4.14 1.31 14.68
C ASP A 71 -5.01 0.99 15.91
N ARG A 72 -4.42 0.35 16.92
CA ARG A 72 -5.12 -0.01 18.17
C ARG A 72 -5.56 1.19 19.00
N ALA A 73 -5.01 2.37 18.75
CA ALA A 73 -5.39 3.63 19.37
C ALA A 73 -6.47 4.39 18.56
N ASN A 74 -7.03 3.76 17.51
CA ASN A 74 -7.97 4.36 16.57
C ASN A 74 -7.40 5.52 15.74
N HIS A 75 -6.08 5.56 15.56
CA HIS A 75 -5.42 6.52 14.69
C HIS A 75 -5.36 5.98 13.26
N VAL A 76 -5.60 6.86 12.28
CA VAL A 76 -5.37 6.51 10.88
C VAL A 76 -3.88 6.58 10.60
N GLU A 77 -3.34 5.45 10.19
CA GLU A 77 -1.95 5.27 9.80
C GLU A 77 -1.86 5.00 8.30
N LEU A 78 -0.88 5.63 7.67
CA LEU A 78 -0.52 5.41 6.28
C LEU A 78 0.84 4.74 6.19
N TYR A 79 0.98 3.77 5.30
CA TYR A 79 2.24 3.09 5.05
C TYR A 79 2.55 3.04 3.56
N THR A 80 3.84 3.15 3.24
CA THR A 80 4.36 2.98 1.89
C THR A 80 5.78 2.41 1.94
N SER A 81 6.31 2.03 0.79
CA SER A 81 7.71 1.61 0.65
C SER A 81 8.32 2.21 -0.61
N ASN A 82 9.56 2.69 -0.53
CA ASN A 82 10.30 3.16 -1.69
C ASN A 82 11.44 2.17 -2.03
N PRO A 83 11.27 1.27 -3.01
CA PRO A 83 12.29 0.27 -3.33
C PRO A 83 13.53 0.85 -4.02
N ILE A 84 13.51 2.13 -4.42
CA ILE A 84 14.57 2.76 -5.22
C ILE A 84 15.52 3.56 -4.33
N THR A 85 14.98 4.42 -3.46
CA THR A 85 15.78 5.32 -2.62
C THR A 85 15.33 5.27 -1.17
N ASP A 86 16.27 5.58 -0.27
CA ASP A 86 15.97 5.79 1.15
C ASP A 86 15.45 7.22 1.38
N TYR A 87 14.35 7.56 0.71
CA TYR A 87 13.72 8.86 0.82
C TYR A 87 12.19 8.77 0.75
N ALA A 88 11.55 9.48 1.66
CA ALA A 88 10.16 9.90 1.55
C ALA A 88 10.06 11.38 1.98
N PRO A 89 9.17 12.16 1.35
CA PRO A 89 8.97 13.56 1.75
C PRO A 89 8.44 13.64 3.18
N GLN A 90 8.71 14.73 3.89
CA GLN A 90 7.99 15.03 5.13
C GLN A 90 6.49 15.15 4.82
N PRO A 91 5.57 14.66 5.68
CA PRO A 91 5.75 14.21 7.08
C PRO A 91 6.00 12.70 7.29
N TRP A 92 6.49 11.98 6.27
CA TRP A 92 6.73 10.54 6.40
C TRP A 92 7.94 10.21 7.27
N GLN A 93 7.79 9.21 8.14
CA GLN A 93 8.83 8.73 9.05
C GLN A 93 9.32 7.35 8.61
N LYS A 94 10.64 7.17 8.52
CA LYS A 94 11.23 5.87 8.22
C LYS A 94 11.00 4.90 9.39
N MET A 95 10.60 3.67 9.08
CA MET A 95 10.43 2.61 10.08
C MET A 95 11.79 1.94 10.36
N ASN A 96 12.29 2.11 11.59
CA ASN A 96 13.64 1.70 12.04
C ASN A 96 13.99 0.21 11.86
N ASN A 97 12.99 -0.68 11.73
CA ASN A 97 13.18 -2.14 11.62
C ASN A 97 12.80 -2.70 10.25
N SER A 98 12.79 -1.88 9.19
CA SER A 98 12.42 -2.32 7.85
C SER A 98 13.65 -2.48 6.95
N GLN A 99 13.83 -3.66 6.36
CA GLN A 99 14.85 -3.90 5.33
C GLN A 99 14.55 -3.16 4.01
N ASN A 100 13.34 -2.61 3.85
CA ASN A 100 12.73 -2.26 2.57
C ASN A 100 12.28 -0.79 2.46
N ASN A 101 13.07 0.16 2.99
CA ASN A 101 12.76 1.61 2.94
C ASN A 101 11.26 1.88 3.14
N VAL A 102 10.76 1.43 4.29
CA VAL A 102 9.36 1.55 4.65
C VAL A 102 9.16 2.85 5.40
N TYR A 103 8.08 3.53 5.05
CA TYR A 103 7.70 4.79 5.68
C TYR A 103 6.28 4.70 6.21
N ARG A 104 6.08 5.37 7.34
CA ARG A 104 4.80 5.52 8.01
C ARG A 104 4.47 7.00 8.15
N HIS A 105 3.20 7.35 7.98
CA HIS A 105 2.69 8.66 8.35
C HIS A 105 1.43 8.47 9.21
N SER A 106 1.47 9.02 10.43
CA SER A 106 0.30 9.08 11.29
C SER A 106 -0.42 10.40 11.07
N THR A 107 -1.75 10.33 11.00
CA THR A 107 -2.60 11.52 10.97
C THR A 107 -2.70 12.22 12.33
N TYR A 108 -2.16 11.60 13.38
CA TYR A 108 -2.10 12.17 14.73
C TYR A 108 -0.65 12.50 15.10
N PRO A 109 -0.38 13.69 15.67
CA PRO A 109 0.95 14.02 16.15
C PRO A 109 1.32 13.13 17.36
N SER A 110 2.47 12.47 17.25
CA SER A 110 3.10 11.66 18.31
C SER A 110 3.66 12.50 19.45
#